data_AF-A0A1Q3H2R6-F1
#
_entry.id   AF-A0A1Q3H2R6-F1
#
_cell.length_a   1.000
_cell.length_b   1.000
_cell.length_c   1.000
_cell.angle_alpha   90.00
_cell.angle_beta   90.00
_cell.angle_gamma   90.00
#
_symmetry.space_group_name_H-M   'P 1'
#
loop_
_entity.id
_entity.type
_entity.pdbx_description
1 polymer ?
#
loop_
_entity_poly.entity_id
_entity_poly.type
_entity_poly.pdbx_seq_one_letter_code
_entity_poly.pdbx_strand_id
1 'polypeptide(L)'
;MNQSDKKYLKDLLSRDPRLAVEKLKDHLVPMPKMLDKATEIEAQQESLMGEAISQGERENRQSELNDSILQLIEEVAIDEMEPGSQIIGHPKYQWILFELIALGLASVGGMLALIVNKQYIPALVILGVLLGVAFIFGKSVMTYLKNQQTIRDRGKKYYANLEAFPTRAKVLIEGDSWFNDHHGKDITDYLSEHYNVYSFAETGSKMRGILRDSDFRKLVAHEKPQVILLSAGGKELFEEYFKEIIKATASGDDFFTPYYTAFKRDVSQLYEETLEDFASKSEKVIISGYDYVVYKQGAVHSLLTKRGFSDPNAVKTKLIDDLNESISALAAQYPNVHYVDLRGTLASSQMWHDELHPNAEGFSKIAEKFKAKIEG
;
A
#
# COMPACT_ATOMS: atom_id res chain seq x y z
N MET A 1 12.56 15.22 -7.76
CA MET A 1 12.28 15.97 -9.00
C MET A 1 10.98 16.72 -8.83
N ASN A 2 10.94 18.04 -9.10
CA ASN A 2 9.73 18.85 -8.90
C ASN A 2 8.78 18.78 -10.14
N GLN A 3 7.62 19.45 -10.10
CA GLN A 3 6.67 19.45 -11.23
C GLN A 3 7.19 20.15 -12.49
N SER A 4 8.02 21.18 -12.32
CA SER A 4 8.67 21.87 -13.44
C SER A 4 9.62 20.92 -14.17
N ASP A 5 10.46 20.21 -13.42
CA ASP A 5 11.38 19.20 -13.93
C ASP A 5 10.62 18.06 -14.62
N LYS A 6 9.55 17.55 -13.99
CA LYS A 6 8.67 16.52 -14.58
C LYS A 6 8.11 16.96 -15.93
N LYS A 7 7.53 18.16 -15.97
CA LYS A 7 6.95 18.72 -17.20
C LYS A 7 8.02 18.94 -18.27
N TYR A 8 9.19 19.45 -17.86
CA TYR A 8 10.34 19.63 -18.74
C TYR A 8 10.79 18.29 -19.35
N LEU A 9 10.99 17.25 -18.54
CA LEU A 9 11.43 15.95 -19.02
C LEU A 9 10.39 15.26 -19.90
N LYS A 10 9.08 15.43 -19.64
CA LYS A 10 8.02 14.91 -20.52
C LYS A 10 8.01 15.60 -21.88
N ASP A 11 8.13 16.93 -21.90
CA ASP A 11 8.22 17.69 -23.15
C ASP A 11 9.51 17.30 -23.90
N LEU A 12 10.61 17.16 -23.17
CA LEU A 12 11.90 16.75 -23.71
C LEU A 12 11.86 15.34 -24.29
N LEU A 13 11.22 14.38 -23.61
CA LEU A 13 11.06 13.00 -24.09
C LEU A 13 10.37 12.93 -25.45
N SER A 14 9.40 13.81 -25.72
CA SER A 14 8.72 13.88 -27.01
C SER A 14 9.58 14.43 -28.15
N ARG A 15 10.66 15.17 -27.82
CA ARG A 15 11.52 15.89 -28.78
C ARG A 15 12.88 15.22 -28.97
N ASP A 16 13.48 14.80 -27.87
CA ASP A 16 14.81 14.19 -27.78
C ASP A 16 14.84 13.19 -26.61
N PRO A 17 14.45 11.92 -26.87
CA PRO A 17 14.44 10.87 -25.86
C PRO A 17 15.79 10.62 -25.18
N ARG A 18 16.91 10.86 -25.87
CA ARG A 18 18.25 10.65 -25.31
C ARG A 18 18.58 11.72 -24.29
N LEU A 19 18.38 12.98 -24.67
CA LEU A 19 18.60 14.09 -23.76
C LEU A 19 17.65 14.03 -22.55
N ALA A 20 16.43 13.51 -22.73
CA ALA A 20 15.52 13.25 -21.63
C ALA A 20 16.08 12.22 -20.62
N VAL A 21 16.67 11.12 -21.10
CA VAL A 21 17.31 10.12 -20.22
C VAL A 21 18.53 10.71 -19.51
N GLU A 22 19.39 11.43 -20.23
CA GLU A 22 20.56 12.10 -19.64
C GLU A 22 20.15 13.03 -18.48
N LYS A 23 19.15 13.89 -18.70
CA LYS A 23 18.65 14.81 -17.68
C LYS A 23 17.88 14.13 -16.56
N LEU A 24 17.21 13.01 -16.85
CA LEU A 24 16.59 12.19 -15.81
C LEU A 24 17.64 11.58 -14.89
N LYS A 25 18.79 11.11 -15.42
CA LYS A 25 19.88 10.54 -14.62
C LYS A 25 20.42 11.49 -13.56
N ASP A 26 20.47 12.80 -13.84
CA ASP A 26 20.86 13.82 -12.86
C ASP A 26 19.96 13.81 -11.62
N HIS A 27 18.67 13.53 -11.78
CA HIS A 27 17.72 13.40 -10.68
C HIS A 27 17.75 12.02 -10.00
N LEU A 28 18.37 11.03 -10.63
CA LEU A 28 18.44 9.64 -10.16
C LEU A 28 19.75 9.30 -9.43
N VAL A 29 20.74 10.21 -9.40
CA VAL A 29 21.97 10.06 -8.62
C VAL A 29 21.74 9.56 -7.17
N PRO A 30 20.73 10.04 -6.41
CA PRO A 30 20.47 9.53 -5.06
C PRO A 30 19.72 8.18 -5.02
N MET A 31 19.36 7.59 -6.17
CA MET A 31 18.55 6.37 -6.33
C MET A 31 19.28 5.35 -7.23
N PRO A 32 20.31 4.65 -6.72
CA PRO A 32 21.23 3.85 -7.54
C PRO A 32 20.57 2.84 -8.47
N LYS A 33 19.54 2.11 -8.04
CA LYS A 33 18.88 1.14 -8.94
C LYS A 33 18.02 1.78 -10.02
N MET A 34 17.40 2.92 -9.72
CA MET A 34 16.69 3.69 -10.76
C MET A 34 17.69 4.30 -11.74
N LEU A 35 18.86 4.74 -11.26
CA LEU A 35 19.96 5.18 -12.11
C LEU A 35 20.48 4.04 -13.00
N ASP A 36 20.59 2.82 -12.47
CA ASP A 36 20.96 1.64 -13.25
C ASP A 36 19.91 1.35 -14.34
N LYS A 37 18.61 1.38 -14.01
CA LYS A 37 17.53 1.25 -15.00
C LYS A 37 17.61 2.33 -16.09
N ALA A 38 17.84 3.58 -15.71
CA ALA A 38 17.99 4.67 -16.68
C ALA A 38 19.24 4.48 -17.56
N THR A 39 20.33 3.94 -17.00
CA THR A 39 21.56 3.62 -17.74
C THR A 39 21.35 2.43 -18.69
N GLU A 40 20.55 1.43 -18.31
CA GLU A 40 20.17 0.32 -19.18
C GLU A 40 19.32 0.82 -20.37
N ILE A 41 18.35 1.69 -20.11
CA ILE A 41 17.52 2.32 -21.15
C ILE A 41 18.37 3.14 -22.12
N GLU A 42 19.34 3.92 -21.59
CA GLU A 42 20.30 4.68 -22.41
C GLU A 42 21.10 3.74 -23.34
N ALA A 43 21.63 2.63 -22.80
CA ALA A 43 22.36 1.64 -23.58
C ALA A 43 21.47 0.99 -24.67
N GLN A 44 20.19 0.72 -24.37
CA GLN A 44 19.23 0.21 -25.34
C GLN A 44 18.93 1.24 -26.45
N GLN A 45 18.83 2.54 -26.12
CA GLN A 45 18.70 3.63 -27.11
C GLN A 45 19.95 3.79 -27.98
N GLU A 46 21.14 3.50 -27.46
CA GLU A 46 22.38 3.48 -28.25
C GLU A 46 22.41 2.30 -29.23
N SER A 47 22.08 1.09 -28.76
CA SER A 47 22.01 -0.11 -29.61
C SER A 47 21.04 0.07 -30.78
N LEU A 48 19.85 0.60 -30.50
CA LEU A 48 18.77 0.76 -31.49
C LEU A 48 19.18 1.61 -32.71
N MET A 49 20.09 2.57 -32.52
CA MET A 49 20.61 3.43 -33.59
C MET A 49 21.65 2.74 -34.48
N GLY A 50 22.35 1.73 -33.95
CA GLY A 50 23.32 0.93 -34.69
C GLY A 50 22.72 -0.29 -35.40
N GLU A 51 21.49 -0.67 -35.07
CA GLU A 51 20.83 -1.85 -35.61
C GLU A 51 20.26 -1.64 -37.02
N ALA A 52 20.55 -2.59 -37.92
CA ALA A 52 20.00 -2.65 -39.27
C ALA A 52 18.59 -3.29 -39.26
N ILE A 53 17.66 -2.65 -38.57
CA ILE A 53 16.24 -3.06 -38.46
C ILE A 53 15.33 -2.21 -39.35
N SER A 54 14.11 -2.70 -39.59
CA SER A 54 13.10 -1.95 -40.33
C SER A 54 12.68 -0.67 -39.58
N GLN A 55 12.23 0.35 -40.32
CA GLN A 55 11.79 1.60 -39.71
C GLN A 55 10.63 1.39 -38.71
N GLY A 56 9.64 0.57 -39.05
CA GLY A 56 8.51 0.29 -38.16
C GLY A 56 8.91 -0.46 -36.88
N GLU A 57 9.89 -1.37 -36.97
CA GLU A 57 10.44 -2.06 -35.79
C GLU A 57 11.22 -1.10 -34.89
N ARG A 58 11.97 -0.16 -35.49
CA ARG A 58 12.68 0.89 -34.76
C ARG A 58 11.71 1.82 -34.02
N GLU A 59 10.62 2.23 -34.68
CA GLU A 59 9.59 3.08 -34.09
C GLU A 59 8.87 2.38 -32.92
N ASN A 60 8.54 1.09 -33.05
CA ASN A 60 7.94 0.31 -31.96
C ASN A 60 8.86 0.21 -30.74
N ARG A 61 10.12 -0.19 -30.93
CA ARG A 61 11.08 -0.32 -29.81
C ARG A 61 11.37 1.05 -29.17
N GLN A 62 11.46 2.11 -29.96
CA GLN A 62 11.60 3.46 -29.41
C GLN A 62 10.38 3.88 -28.58
N SER A 63 9.16 3.46 -28.98
CA SER A 63 7.95 3.69 -28.19
C SER A 63 8.00 2.98 -26.84
N GLU A 64 8.41 1.70 -26.81
CA GLU A 64 8.55 0.93 -25.57
C GLU A 64 9.59 1.53 -24.61
N LEU A 65 10.70 2.03 -25.16
CA LEU A 65 11.72 2.75 -24.39
C LEU A 65 11.16 4.06 -23.85
N ASN A 66 10.41 4.82 -24.65
CA ASN A 66 9.78 6.06 -24.22
C ASN A 66 8.77 5.84 -23.10
N ASP A 67 7.97 4.76 -23.17
CA ASP A 67 7.04 4.39 -22.10
C ASP A 67 7.77 4.04 -20.80
N SER A 68 8.90 3.33 -20.90
CA SER A 68 9.76 3.00 -19.76
C SER A 68 10.36 4.26 -19.11
N ILE A 69 10.78 5.24 -19.92
CA ILE A 69 11.28 6.54 -19.45
C ILE A 69 10.16 7.34 -18.79
N LEU A 70 8.96 7.34 -19.39
CA LEU A 70 7.80 8.02 -18.83
C LEU A 70 7.45 7.45 -17.45
N GLN A 71 7.52 6.12 -17.30
CA GLN A 71 7.30 5.46 -16.03
C GLN A 71 8.34 5.88 -14.99
N LEU A 72 9.62 5.93 -15.34
CA LEU A 72 10.66 6.43 -14.43
C LEU A 72 10.44 7.90 -14.06
N ILE A 73 10.05 8.75 -15.02
CA ILE A 73 9.73 10.16 -14.75
C ILE A 73 8.58 10.26 -13.74
N GLU A 74 7.53 9.45 -13.90
CA GLU A 74 6.40 9.41 -12.97
C GLU A 74 6.79 8.89 -11.58
N GLU A 75 7.67 7.88 -11.51
CA GLU A 75 8.15 7.31 -10.24
C GLU A 75 9.00 8.30 -9.43
N VAL A 76 9.72 9.20 -10.10
CA VAL A 76 10.68 10.15 -9.48
C VAL A 76 10.06 11.53 -9.22
N ALA A 77 8.98 11.88 -9.92
CA ALA A 77 8.34 13.18 -9.81
C ALA A 77 7.52 13.33 -8.52
N ILE A 78 7.71 14.45 -7.84
CA ILE A 78 6.89 14.86 -6.71
C ILE A 78 5.84 15.85 -7.25
N ASP A 79 4.55 15.57 -7.05
CA ASP A 79 3.50 16.57 -7.32
C ASP A 79 3.53 17.64 -6.22
N GLU A 80 3.79 18.90 -6.60
CA GLU A 80 3.68 20.05 -5.71
C GLU A 80 2.21 20.25 -5.35
N MET A 81 1.86 20.08 -4.08
CA MET A 81 0.54 20.43 -3.54
C MET A 81 0.68 21.65 -2.63
N GLU A 82 -0.26 22.59 -2.73
CA GLU A 82 -0.32 23.74 -1.83
C GLU A 82 -0.56 23.31 -0.36
N PRO A 83 0.01 24.04 0.62
CA PRO A 83 -0.06 23.65 2.03
C PRO A 83 -1.51 23.57 2.55
N GLY A 84 -1.86 22.45 3.18
CA GLY A 84 -3.02 22.33 4.06
C GLY A 84 -4.41 22.25 3.43
N SER A 85 -4.57 22.44 2.11
CA SER A 85 -5.89 22.44 1.47
C SER A 85 -6.23 21.16 0.69
N GLN A 86 -5.25 20.32 0.34
CA GLN A 86 -5.49 19.14 -0.52
C GLN A 86 -4.98 17.79 0.00
N ILE A 87 -4.25 17.71 1.11
CA ILE A 87 -3.92 16.43 1.77
C ILE A 87 -5.07 16.02 2.72
N ILE A 88 -6.30 16.18 2.25
CA ILE A 88 -7.52 15.71 2.92
C ILE A 88 -8.38 15.06 1.83
N GLY A 89 -8.17 13.76 1.64
CA GLY A 89 -8.90 12.93 0.69
C GLY A 89 -7.96 12.29 -0.32
N HIS A 90 -7.69 11.01 -0.11
CA HIS A 90 -6.93 10.15 -1.01
C HIS A 90 -7.60 10.10 -2.40
N PRO A 91 -6.90 10.46 -3.49
CA PRO A 91 -7.42 10.38 -4.86
C PRO A 91 -7.73 8.95 -5.35
N LYS A 92 -7.25 7.89 -4.68
CA LYS A 92 -7.37 6.49 -5.16
C LYS A 92 -8.80 6.02 -5.49
N TYR A 93 -9.84 6.66 -4.95
CA TYR A 93 -11.24 6.28 -5.22
C TYR A 93 -12.21 7.44 -5.38
N GLN A 94 -11.74 8.71 -5.46
CA GLN A 94 -12.64 9.85 -5.61
C GLN A 94 -13.51 9.69 -6.87
N TRP A 95 -12.92 9.30 -7.99
CA TRP A 95 -13.65 9.09 -9.25
C TRP A 95 -14.70 7.97 -9.15
N ILE A 96 -14.34 6.83 -8.57
CA ILE A 96 -15.27 5.70 -8.41
C ILE A 96 -16.42 6.05 -7.47
N LEU A 97 -16.15 6.78 -6.38
CA LEU A 97 -17.19 7.22 -5.45
C LEU A 97 -18.10 8.28 -6.09
N PHE A 98 -17.54 9.26 -6.82
CA PHE A 98 -18.33 10.25 -7.56
C PHE A 98 -19.20 9.58 -8.62
N GLU A 99 -18.68 8.62 -9.38
CA GLU A 99 -19.45 7.86 -10.36
C GLU A 99 -20.55 7.04 -9.69
N LEU A 100 -20.27 6.34 -8.59
CA LEU A 100 -21.29 5.57 -7.86
C LEU A 100 -22.38 6.47 -7.25
N ILE A 101 -22.00 7.63 -6.70
CA ILE A 101 -22.97 8.61 -6.17
C ILE A 101 -23.79 9.21 -7.31
N ALA A 102 -23.17 9.62 -8.42
CA ALA A 102 -23.86 10.16 -9.57
C ALA A 102 -24.81 9.13 -10.19
N LEU A 103 -24.38 7.88 -10.32
CA LEU A 103 -25.18 6.78 -10.84
C LEU A 103 -26.32 6.44 -9.88
N GLY A 104 -26.09 6.51 -8.57
CA GLY A 104 -27.13 6.41 -7.55
C GLY A 104 -28.17 7.52 -7.66
N LEU A 105 -27.75 8.79 -7.75
CA LEU A 105 -28.64 9.95 -7.89
C LEU A 105 -29.45 9.89 -9.19
N ALA A 106 -28.81 9.56 -10.31
CA ALA A 106 -29.48 9.39 -11.60
C ALA A 106 -30.52 8.26 -11.57
N SER A 107 -30.20 7.15 -10.91
CA SER A 107 -31.11 6.01 -10.76
C SER A 107 -32.31 6.33 -9.87
N VAL A 108 -32.12 7.10 -8.79
CA VAL A 108 -33.22 7.61 -7.95
C VAL A 108 -34.10 8.58 -8.74
N GLY A 109 -33.51 9.50 -9.50
CA GLY A 109 -34.26 10.42 -10.37
C GLY A 109 -35.08 9.69 -11.44
N GLY A 110 -34.48 8.70 -12.10
CA GLY A 110 -35.18 7.84 -13.06
C GLY A 110 -36.32 7.04 -12.43
N MET A 111 -36.11 6.49 -11.23
CA MET A 111 -37.15 5.80 -10.48
C MET A 111 -38.32 6.72 -10.12
N LEU A 112 -38.05 7.94 -9.65
CA LEU A 112 -39.08 8.93 -9.35
C LEU A 112 -39.88 9.32 -10.61
N ALA A 113 -39.21 9.53 -11.75
CA ALA A 113 -39.87 9.83 -13.02
C ALA A 113 -40.79 8.68 -13.47
N LEU A 114 -40.35 7.43 -13.31
CA LEU A 114 -41.17 6.25 -13.61
C LEU A 114 -42.38 6.15 -12.68
N ILE A 115 -42.22 6.44 -11.39
CA ILE A 115 -43.33 6.46 -10.42
C ILE A 115 -44.36 7.53 -10.78
N VAL A 116 -43.90 8.75 -11.12
CA VAL A 116 -44.78 9.85 -11.57
C VAL A 116 -45.55 9.45 -12.83
N ASN A 117 -44.89 8.76 -13.76
CA ASN A 117 -45.51 8.23 -14.98
C ASN A 117 -46.27 6.91 -14.78
N LYS A 118 -46.52 6.49 -13.52
CA LYS A 118 -47.23 5.26 -13.15
C LYS A 118 -46.63 3.96 -13.71
N GLN A 119 -45.34 3.97 -14.06
CA GLN A 119 -44.58 2.80 -14.50
C GLN A 119 -43.92 2.09 -13.30
N TYR A 120 -44.74 1.43 -12.48
CA TYR A 120 -44.28 0.84 -11.21
C TYR A 120 -43.36 -0.38 -11.38
N ILE A 121 -43.61 -1.23 -12.38
CA ILE A 121 -42.79 -2.43 -12.60
C ILE A 121 -41.34 -2.04 -12.96
N PRO A 122 -41.09 -1.15 -13.94
CA PRO A 122 -39.74 -0.64 -14.20
C PRO A 122 -39.09 0.04 -12.98
N ALA A 123 -39.85 0.81 -12.20
CA ALA A 123 -39.33 1.44 -10.99
C ALA A 123 -38.85 0.41 -9.94
N LEU A 124 -39.61 -0.68 -9.75
CA LEU A 124 -39.23 -1.78 -8.86
C LEU A 124 -37.99 -2.54 -9.34
N VAL A 125 -37.82 -2.70 -10.65
CA VAL A 125 -36.61 -3.32 -11.23
C VAL A 125 -35.37 -2.46 -10.93
N ILE A 126 -35.44 -1.14 -11.14
CA ILE A 126 -34.34 -0.22 -10.81
C ILE A 126 -34.03 -0.27 -9.31
N LEU A 127 -35.04 -0.29 -8.45
CA LEU A 127 -34.86 -0.40 -7.01
C LEU A 127 -34.16 -1.71 -6.64
N GLY A 128 -34.57 -2.84 -7.23
CA GLY A 128 -33.94 -4.14 -7.00
C GLY A 128 -32.47 -4.15 -7.42
N VAL A 129 -32.13 -3.54 -8.57
CA VAL A 129 -30.74 -3.39 -9.02
C VAL A 129 -29.94 -2.51 -8.06
N LEU A 130 -30.47 -1.37 -7.64
CA LEU A 130 -29.81 -0.49 -6.67
C LEU A 130 -29.56 -1.17 -5.33
N LEU A 131 -30.53 -1.91 -4.80
CA LEU A 131 -30.37 -2.68 -3.58
C LEU A 131 -29.32 -3.79 -3.75
N GLY A 132 -29.30 -4.46 -4.90
CA GLY A 132 -28.26 -5.45 -5.23
C GLY A 132 -26.86 -4.84 -5.29
N VAL A 133 -26.69 -3.70 -5.96
CA VAL A 133 -25.43 -2.95 -6.03
C VAL A 133 -25.02 -2.47 -4.64
N ALA A 134 -25.93 -1.88 -3.87
CA ALA A 134 -25.64 -1.45 -2.50
C ALA A 134 -25.26 -2.62 -1.59
N PHE A 135 -25.86 -3.79 -1.77
CA PHE A 135 -25.49 -5.00 -1.02
C PHE A 135 -24.08 -5.49 -1.37
N ILE A 136 -23.73 -5.50 -2.67
CA ILE A 136 -22.43 -5.97 -3.16
C ILE A 136 -21.30 -4.99 -2.78
N PHE A 137 -21.50 -3.69 -2.99
CA PHE A 137 -20.46 -2.68 -2.86
C PHE A 137 -20.51 -1.88 -1.57
N GLY A 138 -21.62 -1.92 -0.82
CA GLY A 138 -21.84 -1.06 0.34
C GLY A 138 -20.79 -1.23 1.43
N LYS A 139 -20.31 -2.45 1.69
CA LYS A 139 -19.24 -2.69 2.66
C LYS A 139 -17.93 -2.03 2.22
N SER A 140 -17.53 -2.21 0.96
CA SER A 140 -16.29 -1.62 0.42
C SER A 140 -16.33 -0.10 0.41
N VAL A 141 -17.47 0.49 0.00
CA VAL A 141 -17.68 1.95 0.05
C VAL A 141 -17.62 2.47 1.48
N MET A 142 -18.28 1.79 2.42
CA MET A 142 -18.26 2.20 3.83
C MET A 142 -16.86 2.10 4.43
N THR A 143 -16.11 1.03 4.15
CA THR A 143 -14.71 0.90 4.60
C THR A 143 -13.85 2.01 4.02
N TYR A 144 -14.00 2.34 2.74
CA TYR A 144 -13.28 3.46 2.13
C TYR A 144 -13.61 4.78 2.84
N LEU A 145 -14.88 5.10 3.03
CA LEU A 145 -15.30 6.34 3.70
C LEU A 145 -14.73 6.43 5.12
N LYS A 146 -14.71 5.31 5.86
CA LYS A 146 -14.09 5.23 7.19
C LYS A 146 -12.57 5.47 7.13
N ASN A 147 -11.85 4.81 6.21
CA ASN A 147 -10.42 5.04 6.01
C ASN A 147 -10.14 6.53 5.76
N GLN A 148 -10.88 7.16 4.84
CA GLN A 148 -10.71 8.57 4.53
C GLN A 148 -10.99 9.50 5.70
N GLN A 149 -12.04 9.19 6.48
CA GLN A 149 -12.34 9.94 7.69
C GLN A 149 -11.21 9.81 8.71
N THR A 150 -10.74 8.59 8.98
CA THR A 150 -9.65 8.33 9.93
C THR A 150 -8.36 9.02 9.53
N ILE A 151 -7.94 8.92 8.26
CA ILE A 151 -6.73 9.59 7.74
C ILE A 151 -6.87 11.10 7.91
N ARG A 152 -8.02 11.69 7.55
CA ARG A 152 -8.28 13.12 7.71
C ARG A 152 -8.17 13.56 9.17
N ASP A 153 -8.80 12.82 10.08
CA ASP A 153 -8.84 13.20 11.49
C ASP A 153 -7.47 13.01 12.16
N ARG A 154 -6.70 11.99 11.76
CA ARG A 154 -5.30 11.82 12.16
C ARG A 154 -4.39 12.90 11.61
N GLY A 155 -4.59 13.34 10.36
CA GLY A 155 -3.86 14.48 9.79
C GLY A 155 -4.11 15.78 10.54
N LYS A 156 -5.37 16.08 10.89
CA LYS A 156 -5.68 17.25 11.75
C LYS A 156 -5.00 17.15 13.11
N LYS A 157 -5.04 15.97 13.74
CA LYS A 157 -4.39 15.72 15.03
C LYS A 157 -2.87 15.86 14.94
N TYR A 158 -2.25 15.40 13.86
CA TYR A 158 -0.83 15.57 13.59
C TYR A 158 -0.42 17.04 13.58
N TYR A 159 -1.10 17.89 12.79
CA TYR A 159 -0.76 19.31 12.72
C TYR A 159 -1.04 20.06 14.03
N ALA A 160 -2.11 19.71 14.75
CA ALA A 160 -2.36 20.24 16.09
C ALA A 160 -1.26 19.83 17.09
N ASN A 161 -0.79 18.58 17.02
CA ASN A 161 0.29 18.08 17.86
C ASN A 161 1.65 18.70 17.50
N LEU A 162 1.92 18.97 16.22
CA LEU A 162 3.12 19.69 15.79
C LEU A 162 3.20 21.08 16.41
N GLU A 163 2.07 21.80 16.47
CA GLU A 163 2.01 23.12 17.09
C GLU A 163 2.17 23.05 18.62
N ALA A 164 1.49 22.09 19.26
CA ALA A 164 1.52 21.94 20.72
C ALA A 164 2.84 21.33 21.25
N PHE A 165 3.46 20.45 20.47
CA PHE A 165 4.63 19.65 20.84
C PHE A 165 5.67 19.59 19.71
N PRO A 166 6.27 20.74 19.33
CA PRO A 166 7.16 20.84 18.17
C PRO A 166 8.45 20.01 18.30
N THR A 167 8.81 19.60 19.53
CA THR A 167 10.03 18.80 19.79
C THR A 167 9.80 17.29 19.69
N ARG A 168 8.55 16.81 19.57
CA ARG A 168 8.28 15.39 19.39
C ARG A 168 8.70 14.96 17.98
N ALA A 169 9.24 13.74 17.86
CA ALA A 169 9.62 13.18 16.56
C ALA A 169 8.41 13.10 15.63
N LYS A 170 8.61 13.47 14.36
CA LYS A 170 7.65 13.28 13.28
C LYS A 170 7.75 11.86 12.77
N VAL A 171 6.65 11.14 12.87
CA VAL A 171 6.51 9.75 12.48
C VAL A 171 5.43 9.67 11.41
N LEU A 172 5.81 9.27 10.19
CA LEU A 172 4.83 8.95 9.15
C LEU A 172 4.60 7.45 9.10
N ILE A 173 3.36 7.03 8.92
CA ILE A 173 2.97 5.62 8.90
C ILE A 173 2.24 5.33 7.60
N GLU A 174 2.63 4.26 6.93
CA GLU A 174 1.88 3.65 5.84
C GLU A 174 1.66 2.18 6.17
N GLY A 175 0.48 1.64 5.85
CA GLY A 175 0.17 0.25 6.16
C GLY A 175 -1.28 -0.13 6.02
N ASP A 176 -1.67 -1.15 6.77
CA ASP A 176 -2.97 -1.80 6.66
C ASP A 176 -3.80 -1.68 7.96
N SER A 177 -4.73 -2.62 8.17
CA SER A 177 -5.62 -2.66 9.32
C SER A 177 -4.89 -2.75 10.68
N TRP A 178 -3.61 -3.14 10.74
CA TRP A 178 -2.86 -3.13 12.00
C TRP A 178 -2.52 -1.70 12.48
N PHE A 179 -2.49 -0.75 11.55
CA PHE A 179 -2.27 0.67 11.81
C PHE A 179 -3.52 1.53 11.63
N ASN A 180 -4.64 0.95 11.18
CA ASN A 180 -5.92 1.63 11.01
C ASN A 180 -7.08 0.67 11.30
N ASP A 181 -7.20 0.22 12.55
CA ASP A 181 -8.31 -0.64 12.99
C ASP A 181 -9.53 0.19 13.38
N HIS A 182 -10.71 -0.24 12.95
CA HIS A 182 -11.96 0.48 13.21
C HIS A 182 -12.74 -0.06 14.42
N HIS A 183 -12.20 -1.04 15.16
CA HIS A 183 -12.87 -1.68 16.30
C HIS A 183 -12.37 -1.17 17.67
N GLY A 184 -11.26 -0.43 17.70
CA GLY A 184 -10.72 0.16 18.92
C GLY A 184 -9.48 1.02 18.67
N LYS A 185 -8.70 1.28 19.72
CA LYS A 185 -7.38 1.92 19.58
C LYS A 185 -6.41 0.94 18.89
N ASP A 186 -5.72 1.42 17.88
CA ASP A 186 -4.66 0.68 17.19
C ASP A 186 -3.26 1.21 17.52
N ILE A 187 -2.24 0.68 16.83
CA ILE A 187 -0.83 1.06 17.00
C ILE A 187 -0.65 2.57 16.80
N THR A 188 -1.27 3.16 15.77
CA THR A 188 -1.16 4.58 15.44
C THR A 188 -1.68 5.44 16.58
N ASP A 189 -2.81 5.04 17.18
CA ASP A 189 -3.42 5.81 18.27
C ASP A 189 -2.51 5.85 19.50
N TYR A 190 -1.89 4.73 19.87
CA TYR A 190 -0.92 4.66 20.97
C TYR A 190 0.36 5.45 20.69
N LEU A 191 0.92 5.34 19.48
CA LEU A 191 2.12 6.10 19.11
C LEU A 191 1.85 7.62 19.10
N SER A 192 0.65 8.04 18.69
CA SER A 192 0.24 9.45 18.66
C SER A 192 0.20 10.11 20.04
N GLU A 193 0.23 9.34 21.13
CA GLU A 193 0.29 9.88 22.49
C GLU A 193 1.69 10.44 22.82
N HIS A 194 2.73 9.95 22.15
CA HIS A 194 4.14 10.29 22.41
C HIS A 194 4.84 10.99 21.24
N TYR A 195 4.34 10.82 20.02
CA TYR A 195 4.96 11.33 18.80
C TYR A 195 4.00 12.19 17.97
N ASN A 196 4.55 12.97 17.04
CA ASN A 196 3.78 13.65 16.01
C ASN A 196 3.55 12.65 14.87
N VAL A 197 2.43 11.92 14.94
CA VAL A 197 2.15 10.82 14.01
C VAL A 197 1.13 11.23 12.95
N TYR A 198 1.46 11.03 11.67
CA TYR A 198 0.49 11.09 10.58
C TYR A 198 0.48 9.72 9.87
N SER A 199 -0.66 9.02 9.96
CA SER A 199 -0.85 7.71 9.35
C SER A 199 -1.76 7.77 8.13
N PHE A 200 -1.29 7.16 7.04
CA PHE A 200 -2.00 6.89 5.78
C PHE A 200 -2.51 5.45 5.71
N ALA A 201 -2.32 4.64 6.76
CA ALA A 201 -2.71 3.25 6.76
C ALA A 201 -4.20 3.06 6.49
N GLU A 202 -4.55 2.00 5.76
CA GLU A 202 -5.91 1.73 5.31
C GLU A 202 -6.33 0.28 5.58
N THR A 203 -7.46 0.10 6.27
CA THR A 203 -8.05 -1.23 6.41
C THR A 203 -8.41 -1.78 5.04
N GLY A 204 -7.93 -2.99 4.75
CA GLY A 204 -8.25 -3.72 3.52
C GLY A 204 -7.45 -3.30 2.29
N SER A 205 -6.37 -2.54 2.46
CA SER A 205 -5.47 -2.16 1.38
C SER A 205 -4.52 -3.28 0.97
N LYS A 206 -4.23 -3.32 -0.33
CA LYS A 206 -3.29 -4.25 -0.94
C LYS A 206 -1.86 -3.78 -0.69
N MET A 207 -0.94 -4.70 -0.45
CA MET A 207 0.48 -4.44 -0.30
C MET A 207 1.04 -3.58 -1.42
N ARG A 208 0.73 -3.86 -2.69
CA ARG A 208 1.20 -3.01 -3.80
C ARG A 208 0.66 -1.57 -3.67
N GLY A 209 -0.59 -1.40 -3.25
CA GLY A 209 -1.20 -0.09 -3.04
C GLY A 209 -0.55 0.70 -1.91
N ILE A 210 -0.13 0.02 -0.85
CA ILE A 210 0.60 0.57 0.31
C ILE A 210 2.03 0.92 -0.11
N LEU A 211 2.77 -0.06 -0.64
CA LEU A 211 4.19 0.08 -1.01
C LEU A 211 4.40 1.02 -2.19
N ARG A 212 3.41 1.25 -3.06
CA ARG A 212 3.48 2.20 -4.20
C ARG A 212 2.62 3.44 -4.00
N ASP A 213 2.24 3.74 -2.76
CA ASP A 213 1.45 4.94 -2.52
C ASP A 213 2.25 6.20 -2.88
N SER A 214 1.77 6.92 -3.90
CA SER A 214 2.40 8.15 -4.38
C SER A 214 2.05 9.34 -3.50
N ASP A 215 0.89 9.35 -2.85
CA ASP A 215 0.48 10.44 -1.97
C ASP A 215 1.22 10.35 -0.64
N PHE A 216 1.42 9.15 -0.12
CA PHE A 216 2.31 8.96 1.03
C PHE A 216 3.75 9.38 0.71
N ARG A 217 4.27 9.07 -0.48
CA ARG A 217 5.60 9.54 -0.92
C ARG A 217 5.69 11.06 -1.00
N LYS A 218 4.66 11.73 -1.50
CA LYS A 218 4.58 13.20 -1.50
C LYS A 218 4.58 13.73 -0.07
N LEU A 219 3.82 13.10 0.84
CA LEU A 219 3.82 13.47 2.25
C LEU A 219 5.20 13.30 2.88
N VAL A 220 5.89 12.18 2.63
CA VAL A 220 7.27 11.95 3.11
C VAL A 220 8.21 13.06 2.62
N ALA A 221 8.15 13.40 1.33
CA ALA A 221 8.99 14.46 0.77
C ALA A 221 8.68 15.85 1.36
N HIS A 222 7.40 16.13 1.63
CA HIS A 222 6.92 17.39 2.20
C HIS A 222 7.28 17.52 3.68
N GLU A 223 6.85 16.55 4.49
CA GLU A 223 6.96 16.58 5.94
C GLU A 223 8.37 16.26 6.44
N LYS A 224 9.21 15.58 5.64
CA LYS A 224 10.58 15.18 5.99
C LYS A 224 10.63 14.56 7.40
N PRO A 225 9.99 13.39 7.59
CA PRO A 225 9.89 12.80 8.90
C PRO A 225 11.22 12.22 9.39
N GLN A 226 11.41 12.24 10.71
CA GLN A 226 12.51 11.52 11.34
C GLN A 226 12.31 10.01 11.27
N VAL A 227 11.06 9.54 11.29
CA VAL A 227 10.74 8.11 11.22
C VAL A 227 9.64 7.82 10.21
N ILE A 228 9.85 6.79 9.39
CA ILE A 228 8.81 6.16 8.58
C ILE A 228 8.51 4.77 9.15
N LEU A 229 7.24 4.44 9.40
CA LEU A 229 6.78 3.10 9.74
C LEU A 229 6.05 2.47 8.54
N LEU A 230 6.31 1.20 8.28
CA LEU A 230 5.72 0.46 7.16
C LEU A 230 5.32 -0.97 7.54
N SER A 231 4.09 -1.37 7.20
CA SER A 231 3.62 -2.76 7.33
C SER A 231 2.66 -3.12 6.22
N ALA A 232 2.94 -4.18 5.47
CA ALA A 232 2.16 -4.57 4.30
C ALA A 232 2.22 -6.08 4.01
N GLY A 233 1.13 -6.64 3.47
CA GLY A 233 1.08 -8.03 2.97
C GLY A 233 0.03 -8.94 3.62
N GLY A 234 -0.58 -8.53 4.73
CA GLY A 234 -1.56 -9.33 5.46
C GLY A 234 -2.78 -9.68 4.62
N LYS A 235 -3.27 -8.72 3.81
CA LYS A 235 -4.40 -8.92 2.91
C LYS A 235 -4.12 -9.99 1.86
N GLU A 236 -3.01 -9.87 1.14
CA GLU A 236 -2.62 -10.84 0.12
C GLU A 236 -2.49 -12.24 0.71
N LEU A 237 -1.85 -12.35 1.87
CA LEU A 237 -1.61 -13.63 2.53
C LEU A 237 -2.88 -14.29 3.06
N PHE A 238 -3.83 -13.55 3.63
CA PHE A 238 -4.94 -14.15 4.38
C PHE A 238 -6.34 -13.89 3.81
N GLU A 239 -6.50 -12.94 2.88
CA GLU A 239 -7.80 -12.59 2.31
C GLU A 239 -7.87 -12.84 0.80
N GLU A 240 -6.90 -12.34 0.04
CA GLU A 240 -7.01 -12.26 -1.43
C GLU A 240 -6.44 -13.49 -2.14
N TYR A 241 -5.17 -13.82 -1.90
CA TYR A 241 -4.47 -14.91 -2.59
C TYR A 241 -4.35 -16.19 -1.77
N PHE A 242 -4.94 -16.22 -0.58
CA PHE A 242 -4.80 -17.34 0.35
C PHE A 242 -5.23 -18.68 -0.26
N LYS A 243 -6.26 -18.70 -1.12
CA LYS A 243 -6.75 -19.94 -1.74
C LYS A 243 -5.80 -20.46 -2.81
N GLU A 244 -5.09 -19.56 -3.49
CA GLU A 244 -4.19 -19.78 -4.61
C GLU A 244 -2.80 -20.18 -4.14
N ILE A 245 -2.31 -19.60 -3.03
CA ILE A 245 -1.00 -19.90 -2.47
C ILE A 245 -0.98 -21.21 -1.68
N ILE A 246 -2.11 -21.61 -1.06
CA ILE A 246 -2.22 -22.87 -0.32
C ILE A 246 -2.72 -23.98 -1.24
N LYS A 247 -2.18 -25.20 -1.10
CA LYS A 247 -2.69 -26.38 -1.82
C LYS A 247 -4.15 -26.71 -1.47
N ALA A 248 -4.84 -27.34 -2.41
CA ALA A 248 -6.25 -27.72 -2.24
C ALA A 248 -6.44 -28.89 -1.25
N THR A 249 -5.42 -29.74 -1.07
CA THR A 249 -5.42 -30.88 -0.16
C THR A 249 -4.10 -30.96 0.59
N ALA A 250 -4.14 -31.45 1.83
CA ALA A 250 -2.95 -31.64 2.64
C ALA A 250 -2.03 -32.73 2.08
N SER A 251 -0.71 -32.50 2.11
CA SER A 251 0.31 -33.50 1.82
C SER A 251 1.57 -33.25 2.68
N GLY A 252 1.55 -33.72 3.93
CA GLY A 252 2.65 -33.48 4.88
C GLY A 252 2.93 -31.98 5.08
N ASP A 253 4.21 -31.62 5.15
CA ASP A 253 4.68 -30.24 5.39
C ASP A 253 4.75 -29.37 4.11
N ASP A 254 4.35 -29.92 2.96
CA ASP A 254 4.36 -29.21 1.69
C ASP A 254 3.01 -28.49 1.48
N PHE A 255 2.91 -27.29 2.07
CA PHE A 255 1.66 -26.52 2.18
C PHE A 255 1.31 -25.70 0.93
N PHE A 256 2.31 -25.29 0.16
CA PHE A 256 2.17 -24.19 -0.80
C PHE A 256 2.19 -24.65 -2.25
N THR A 257 1.53 -23.88 -3.10
CA THR A 257 1.58 -24.07 -4.56
C THR A 257 2.84 -23.39 -5.13
N PRO A 258 3.27 -23.73 -6.38
CA PRO A 258 4.34 -23.00 -7.06
C PRO A 258 4.07 -21.50 -7.22
N TYR A 259 2.79 -21.09 -7.23
CA TYR A 259 2.39 -19.68 -7.26
C TYR A 259 2.92 -18.92 -6.04
N TYR A 260 3.00 -19.56 -4.87
CA TYR A 260 3.53 -18.93 -3.66
C TYR A 260 5.00 -18.53 -3.80
N THR A 261 5.82 -19.33 -4.47
CA THR A 261 7.24 -18.99 -4.72
C THR A 261 7.37 -17.72 -5.57
N ALA A 262 6.56 -17.59 -6.63
CA ALA A 262 6.52 -16.38 -7.45
C ALA A 262 6.01 -15.18 -6.64
N PHE A 263 4.94 -15.37 -5.86
CA PHE A 263 4.40 -14.36 -4.97
C PHE A 263 5.44 -13.82 -3.98
N LYS A 264 6.25 -14.68 -3.35
CA LYS A 264 7.33 -14.25 -2.44
C LYS A 264 8.39 -13.39 -3.11
N ARG A 265 8.75 -13.70 -4.37
CA ARG A 265 9.68 -12.89 -5.16
C ARG A 265 9.09 -11.50 -5.42
N ASP A 266 7.83 -11.44 -5.83
CA ASP A 266 7.16 -10.18 -6.15
C ASP A 266 6.98 -9.30 -4.89
N VAL A 267 6.66 -9.90 -3.74
CA VAL A 267 6.66 -9.24 -2.43
C VAL A 267 8.03 -8.65 -2.11
N SER A 268 9.08 -9.46 -2.25
CA SER A 268 10.45 -9.05 -1.92
C SER A 268 10.89 -7.86 -2.78
N GLN A 269 10.62 -7.91 -4.09
CA GLN A 269 10.93 -6.82 -5.02
C GLN A 269 10.17 -5.53 -4.67
N LEU A 270 8.88 -5.63 -4.33
CA LEU A 270 8.09 -4.46 -3.95
C LEU A 270 8.63 -3.77 -2.69
N TYR A 271 8.99 -4.56 -1.67
CA TYR A 271 9.61 -4.06 -0.45
C TYR A 271 10.97 -3.45 -0.75
N GLU A 272 11.82 -4.13 -1.50
CA GLU A 272 13.16 -3.67 -1.84
C GLU A 272 13.16 -2.27 -2.49
N GLU A 273 12.33 -2.07 -3.52
CA GLU A 273 12.21 -0.78 -4.20
C GLU A 273 11.64 0.32 -3.27
N THR A 274 10.78 -0.04 -2.32
CA THR A 274 10.21 0.91 -1.35
C THR A 274 11.23 1.30 -0.28
N LEU A 275 12.01 0.33 0.19
CA LEU A 275 13.05 0.57 1.19
C LEU A 275 14.18 1.42 0.64
N GLU A 276 14.59 1.21 -0.61
CA GLU A 276 15.58 2.06 -1.27
C GLU A 276 15.13 3.52 -1.32
N ASP A 277 13.87 3.75 -1.69
CA ASP A 277 13.27 5.09 -1.71
C ASP A 277 13.24 5.73 -0.32
N PHE A 278 12.66 5.05 0.67
CA PHE A 278 12.48 5.61 2.01
C PHE A 278 13.76 5.73 2.82
N ALA A 279 14.72 4.82 2.65
CA ALA A 279 16.02 4.90 3.31
C ALA A 279 16.78 6.18 2.89
N SER A 280 16.55 6.70 1.69
CA SER A 280 17.14 7.97 1.23
C SER A 280 16.44 9.23 1.77
N LYS A 281 15.21 9.09 2.31
CA LYS A 281 14.31 10.21 2.64
C LYS A 281 14.02 10.38 4.13
N SER A 282 14.43 9.44 4.98
CA SER A 282 14.20 9.50 6.42
C SER A 282 15.41 8.99 7.20
N GLU A 283 15.59 9.55 8.41
CA GLU A 283 16.66 9.14 9.32
C GLU A 283 16.49 7.68 9.78
N LYS A 284 15.24 7.23 9.91
CA LYS A 284 14.92 5.88 10.38
C LYS A 284 13.69 5.34 9.65
N VAL A 285 13.84 4.18 9.01
CA VAL A 285 12.72 3.44 8.44
C VAL A 285 12.52 2.19 9.29
N ILE A 286 11.30 1.97 9.78
CA ILE A 286 10.97 0.82 10.61
C ILE A 286 9.91 0.01 9.89
N ILE A 287 10.20 -1.26 9.65
CA ILE A 287 9.27 -2.19 8.99
C ILE A 287 8.91 -3.33 9.92
N SER A 288 7.70 -3.87 9.76
CA SER A 288 7.26 -5.06 10.49
C SER A 288 6.51 -6.02 9.59
N GLY A 289 6.54 -7.29 9.98
CA GLY A 289 5.56 -8.27 9.54
C GLY A 289 4.45 -8.33 10.59
N TYR A 290 3.85 -9.50 10.75
CA TYR A 290 2.78 -9.73 11.71
C TYR A 290 3.18 -10.74 12.78
N ASP A 291 2.41 -10.78 13.85
CA ASP A 291 2.47 -11.85 14.86
C ASP A 291 1.74 -13.11 14.36
N TYR A 292 1.90 -14.22 15.09
CA TYR A 292 1.26 -15.48 14.84
C TYR A 292 -0.25 -15.41 15.05
N VAL A 293 -1.00 -15.48 13.95
CA VAL A 293 -2.47 -15.51 13.89
C VAL A 293 -3.03 -16.90 14.27
N VAL A 294 -2.62 -17.46 15.41
CA VAL A 294 -2.90 -18.86 15.83
C VAL A 294 -3.86 -18.99 17.02
N TYR A 295 -4.15 -17.89 17.72
CA TYR A 295 -4.89 -17.90 18.98
C TYR A 295 -6.42 -17.81 18.85
N LYS A 296 -6.90 -17.40 17.67
CA LYS A 296 -8.33 -17.42 17.32
C LYS A 296 -8.53 -18.15 16.00
N GLN A 297 -9.70 -18.77 15.88
CA GLN A 297 -10.13 -19.45 14.66
C GLN A 297 -11.13 -18.57 13.91
N GLY A 298 -11.02 -18.54 12.60
CA GLY A 298 -11.92 -17.78 11.74
C GLY A 298 -11.99 -18.40 10.34
N ALA A 299 -12.14 -17.55 9.33
CA ALA A 299 -12.31 -17.97 7.95
C ALA A 299 -11.07 -18.72 7.42
N VAL A 300 -9.87 -18.32 7.81
CA VAL A 300 -8.60 -18.92 7.36
C VAL A 300 -8.46 -20.31 7.96
N HIS A 301 -8.60 -20.45 9.28
CA HIS A 301 -8.57 -21.75 9.97
C HIS A 301 -9.65 -22.69 9.42
N SER A 302 -10.88 -22.18 9.22
CA SER A 302 -11.98 -22.98 8.68
C SER A 302 -11.70 -23.50 7.28
N LEU A 303 -11.07 -22.69 6.41
CA LEU A 303 -10.71 -23.11 5.05
C LEU A 303 -9.63 -24.19 5.07
N LEU A 304 -8.59 -24.05 5.89
CA LEU A 304 -7.54 -25.05 6.03
C LEU A 304 -8.07 -26.38 6.55
N THR A 305 -8.95 -26.33 7.55
CA THR A 305 -9.63 -27.52 8.09
C THR A 305 -10.44 -28.23 7.01
N LYS A 306 -11.20 -27.48 6.19
CA LYS A 306 -11.97 -28.03 5.07
C LYS A 306 -11.10 -28.65 3.97
N ARG A 307 -9.87 -28.16 3.80
CA ARG A 307 -8.86 -28.72 2.88
C ARG A 307 -8.10 -29.92 3.46
N GLY A 308 -8.42 -30.34 4.69
CA GLY A 308 -7.87 -31.53 5.32
C GLY A 308 -6.49 -31.33 5.97
N PHE A 309 -6.07 -30.09 6.23
CA PHE A 309 -4.84 -29.83 6.99
C PHE A 309 -5.05 -30.24 8.45
N SER A 310 -4.22 -31.16 8.96
CA SER A 310 -4.29 -31.65 10.34
C SER A 310 -3.84 -30.60 11.36
N ASP A 311 -2.95 -29.70 10.94
CA ASP A 311 -2.53 -28.54 11.73
C ASP A 311 -2.66 -27.25 10.88
N PRO A 312 -3.83 -26.59 10.90
CA PRO A 312 -4.00 -25.28 10.27
C PRO A 312 -3.06 -24.20 10.81
N ASN A 313 -2.62 -24.30 12.06
CA ASN A 313 -1.74 -23.30 12.66
C ASN A 313 -0.32 -23.41 12.15
N ALA A 314 0.17 -24.62 11.79
CA ALA A 314 1.46 -24.78 11.11
C ALA A 314 1.51 -24.01 9.78
N VAL A 315 0.44 -24.07 8.98
CA VAL A 315 0.35 -23.34 7.69
C VAL A 315 0.37 -21.84 7.91
N LYS A 316 -0.45 -21.34 8.85
CA LYS A 316 -0.49 -19.91 9.20
C LYS A 316 0.85 -19.41 9.74
N THR A 317 1.48 -20.19 10.61
CA THR A 317 2.81 -19.91 11.17
C THR A 317 3.84 -19.80 10.06
N LYS A 318 3.85 -20.75 9.13
CA LYS A 318 4.81 -20.73 8.02
C LYS A 318 4.63 -19.54 7.08
N LEU A 319 3.40 -19.11 6.80
CA LEU A 319 3.14 -17.87 6.03
C LEU A 319 3.70 -16.62 6.73
N ILE A 320 3.49 -16.53 8.05
CA ILE A 320 3.99 -15.43 8.88
C ILE A 320 5.52 -15.44 8.92
N ASP A 321 6.13 -16.62 9.13
CA ASP A 321 7.59 -16.75 9.16
C ASP A 321 8.22 -16.37 7.82
N ASP A 322 7.71 -16.89 6.70
CA ASP A 322 8.24 -16.58 5.37
C ASP A 322 8.21 -15.07 5.08
N LEU A 323 7.11 -14.37 5.40
CA LEU A 323 7.04 -12.92 5.23
C LEU A 323 8.04 -12.19 6.13
N ASN A 324 8.06 -12.53 7.42
CA ASN A 324 8.93 -11.87 8.41
C ASN A 324 10.42 -12.09 8.10
N GLU A 325 10.79 -13.29 7.65
CA GLU A 325 12.16 -13.61 7.22
C GLU A 325 12.54 -12.80 5.98
N SER A 326 11.67 -12.73 4.96
CA SER A 326 11.90 -11.94 3.75
C SER A 326 12.14 -10.45 4.05
N ILE A 327 11.25 -9.82 4.82
CA ILE A 327 11.38 -8.39 5.13
C ILE A 327 12.56 -8.12 6.08
N SER A 328 12.85 -9.01 7.04
CA SER A 328 14.01 -8.86 7.91
C SER A 328 15.32 -8.94 7.12
N ALA A 329 15.40 -9.84 6.14
CA ALA A 329 16.58 -9.95 5.27
C ALA A 329 16.76 -8.71 4.39
N LEU A 330 15.67 -8.11 3.91
CA LEU A 330 15.71 -6.85 3.15
C LEU A 330 16.12 -5.66 4.03
N ALA A 331 15.57 -5.54 5.24
CA ALA A 331 15.94 -4.48 6.18
C ALA A 331 17.45 -4.46 6.46
N ALA A 332 18.07 -5.64 6.63
CA ALA A 332 19.49 -5.77 6.92
C ALA A 332 20.43 -5.21 5.83
N GLN A 333 19.91 -4.91 4.63
CA GLN A 333 20.70 -4.33 3.53
C GLN A 333 20.91 -2.82 3.66
N TYR A 334 20.15 -2.15 4.54
CA TYR A 334 20.18 -0.70 4.69
C TYR A 334 20.52 -0.33 6.15
N PRO A 335 21.49 0.57 6.39
CA PRO A 335 21.95 0.88 7.75
C PRO A 335 20.89 1.58 8.62
N ASN A 336 19.95 2.29 8.00
CA ASN A 336 18.87 3.03 8.66
C ASN A 336 17.49 2.39 8.51
N VAL A 337 17.42 1.15 8.02
CA VAL A 337 16.17 0.36 8.01
C VAL A 337 16.22 -0.66 9.15
N HIS A 338 15.17 -0.68 9.96
CA HIS A 338 15.06 -1.56 11.12
C HIS A 338 13.82 -2.44 11.02
N TYR A 339 14.02 -3.73 11.20
CA TYR A 339 12.92 -4.66 11.32
C TYR A 339 12.46 -4.78 12.79
N VAL A 340 11.14 -4.79 12.99
CA VAL A 340 10.49 -5.09 14.27
C VAL A 340 9.87 -6.48 14.20
N ASP A 341 10.44 -7.42 14.94
CA ASP A 341 9.85 -8.76 15.08
C ASP A 341 8.65 -8.72 16.03
N LEU A 342 7.46 -8.89 15.47
CA LEU A 342 6.21 -8.95 16.23
C LEU A 342 5.85 -10.37 16.65
N ARG A 343 6.53 -11.40 16.18
CA ARG A 343 6.18 -12.79 16.49
C ARG A 343 6.33 -13.09 17.98
N GLY A 344 5.32 -13.76 18.55
CA GLY A 344 5.24 -14.12 19.97
C GLY A 344 4.92 -12.96 20.91
N THR A 345 4.53 -11.78 20.41
CA THR A 345 4.17 -10.63 21.26
C THR A 345 2.80 -10.84 21.92
N LEU A 346 1.85 -11.38 21.16
CA LEU A 346 0.45 -11.57 21.50
C LEU A 346 0.22 -13.01 21.94
N ALA A 347 0.67 -13.32 23.15
CA ALA A 347 0.73 -14.69 23.67
C ALA A 347 -0.61 -15.29 24.16
N SER A 348 -1.74 -14.60 23.97
CA SER A 348 -3.04 -15.11 24.41
C SER A 348 -4.18 -14.68 23.50
N SER A 349 -5.23 -15.52 23.41
CA SER A 349 -6.45 -15.24 22.64
C SER A 349 -7.21 -13.98 23.10
N GLN A 350 -6.98 -13.55 24.34
CA GLN A 350 -7.60 -12.37 24.93
C GLN A 350 -7.04 -11.07 24.35
N MET A 351 -5.87 -11.11 23.71
CA MET A 351 -5.24 -9.97 23.02
C MET A 351 -5.70 -9.83 21.56
N TRP A 352 -6.58 -10.72 21.10
CA TRP A 352 -7.07 -10.74 19.72
C TRP A 352 -8.56 -10.37 19.66
N HIS A 353 -8.92 -9.52 18.71
CA HIS A 353 -10.32 -9.24 18.39
C HIS A 353 -10.92 -10.39 17.60
N ASP A 354 -10.29 -10.75 16.49
CA ASP A 354 -10.66 -11.85 15.60
C ASP A 354 -9.45 -12.74 15.25
N GLU A 355 -9.54 -13.56 14.20
CA GLU A 355 -8.45 -14.43 13.77
C GLU A 355 -7.18 -13.67 13.32
N LEU A 356 -7.33 -12.47 12.75
CA LEU A 356 -6.26 -11.72 12.07
C LEU A 356 -5.87 -10.42 12.77
N HIS A 357 -6.76 -9.88 13.61
CA HIS A 357 -6.62 -8.56 14.21
C HIS A 357 -6.47 -8.63 15.73
N PRO A 358 -5.43 -7.99 16.28
CA PRO A 358 -5.34 -7.71 17.71
C PRO A 358 -6.53 -6.86 18.19
N ASN A 359 -6.77 -6.85 19.49
CA ASN A 359 -7.63 -5.84 20.10
C ASN A 359 -6.79 -4.68 20.65
N ALA A 360 -7.43 -3.71 21.30
CA ALA A 360 -6.73 -2.54 21.85
C ALA A 360 -5.61 -2.91 22.85
N GLU A 361 -5.75 -3.97 23.64
CA GLU A 361 -4.68 -4.44 24.53
C GLU A 361 -3.50 -5.02 23.72
N GLY A 362 -3.79 -5.87 22.74
CA GLY A 362 -2.77 -6.43 21.86
C GLY A 362 -2.03 -5.35 21.06
N PHE A 363 -2.75 -4.40 20.48
CA PHE A 363 -2.14 -3.26 19.78
C PHE A 363 -1.26 -2.41 20.68
N SER A 364 -1.61 -2.23 21.96
CA SER A 364 -0.74 -1.55 22.92
C SER A 364 0.60 -2.28 23.08
N LYS A 365 0.60 -3.62 23.18
CA LYS A 365 1.83 -4.41 23.28
C LYS A 365 2.71 -4.28 22.03
N ILE A 366 2.08 -4.25 20.85
CA ILE A 366 2.80 -4.04 19.58
C ILE A 366 3.37 -2.61 19.52
N ALA A 367 2.59 -1.60 19.93
CA ALA A 367 3.02 -0.21 19.93
C ALA A 367 4.28 0.02 20.80
N GLU A 368 4.40 -0.68 21.93
CA GLU A 368 5.61 -0.64 22.75
C GLU A 368 6.86 -1.15 22.01
N LYS A 369 6.74 -2.18 21.16
CA LYS A 369 7.85 -2.65 20.33
C LYS A 369 8.28 -1.60 19.30
N PHE A 370 7.33 -0.92 18.66
CA PHE A 370 7.63 0.20 17.76
C PHE A 370 8.27 1.36 18.50
N LYS A 371 7.73 1.74 19.65
CA LYS A 371 8.29 2.79 20.50
C LYS A 371 9.74 2.52 20.86
N ALA A 372 10.06 1.30 21.29
CA ALA A 372 11.44 0.90 21.58
C ALA A 372 12.38 1.04 20.36
N LYS A 373 11.89 0.81 19.15
CA LYS A 373 12.68 1.04 17.91
C LYS A 373 12.72 2.49 17.43
N ILE A 374 11.73 3.30 17.77
CA ILE A 374 11.79 4.74 17.51
C ILE A 374 12.89 5.37 18.40
N GLU A 375 12.91 5.00 19.69
CA GLU A 375 13.78 5.60 20.71
C GLU A 375 15.23 5.09 20.71
N GLY A 376 15.45 3.82 20.35
CA GLY A 376 16.79 3.23 20.20
C GLY A 376 17.30 3.32 18.78
#